data_AF-A0A9W8A658-F1
#
_entry.id   AF-A0A9W8A658-F1
#
_cell.length_a   1.000
_cell.length_b   1.000
_cell.length_c   1.000
_cell.angle_alpha   90.00
_cell.angle_beta   90.00
_cell.angle_gamma   90.00
#
_symmetry.space_group_name_H-M   'P 1'
#
loop_
_entity.id
_entity.type
_entity.pdbx_description
1 polymer ?
#
loop_
_entity_poly.entity_id
_entity_poly.type
_entity_poly.pdbx_seq_one_letter_code
_entity_poly.pdbx_strand_id
1 'polypeptide(L)'
;MAALALQEYRGQLTLELVPGQRVGPFILGAPVGHLVQLLQTAPRLVPKVDFKYPAEEPLATDWVLGLTHALPPSPPPSVTSPAVTIGPDSYVEADTECPVAPHSAASSSSLSVSSAGSTAGPGGVSLLLDPVTQRLKLVVIHDLARLRLTYRGMECQSTKTVATGLLINRLFGPTHPGHFDATTGTFTLTYPGITFAFAIPERHRTQFARGGANLPLEFPDGTTPPCSTVYVYHGTDWREAAPPAPLIYTGQYRAMTGVSPLTFLTRCNATPGRGATLVLTDVGAGTRAAEGVERRVQLTLHATTAQDLVADLGQPQSVFTKHDDKMSIHAPAAEPAANPSPSTSSPVSDGETDPTAAAPPPTEQVGPDEEPSPLARDYFFNYYELGLDVLLDGASHLCKKVVLHANVPGHYDFGRYRKCPYRLLNREDVCGTAGVFDVDTKWTALHEVFNRDAAPPVVFNRGPSEQNPFGSTLFYGGAGVIFEVMRNDCVATVTIF
;
A
#
# COMPACT_ATOMS: atom_id res chain seq x y z
N MET A 1 -5.99 -13.36 0.30
CA MET A 1 -6.94 -12.30 0.72
C MET A 1 -8.25 -12.82 1.31
N ALA A 2 -8.90 -13.86 0.76
CA ALA A 2 -10.18 -14.37 1.28
C ALA A 2 -10.18 -14.71 2.79
N ALA A 3 -9.07 -15.25 3.31
CA ALA A 3 -8.92 -15.57 4.73
C ALA A 3 -8.88 -14.35 5.68
N LEU A 4 -8.66 -13.14 5.13
CA LEU A 4 -8.66 -11.88 5.88
C LEU A 4 -9.87 -11.01 5.54
N ALA A 5 -10.94 -11.58 4.98
CA ALA A 5 -12.12 -10.80 4.62
C ALA A 5 -12.71 -10.08 5.85
N LEU A 6 -13.08 -8.81 5.67
CA LEU A 6 -13.86 -8.09 6.67
C LEU A 6 -15.21 -8.80 6.87
N GLN A 7 -15.57 -9.02 8.12
CA GLN A 7 -16.77 -9.77 8.48
C GLN A 7 -17.88 -8.84 8.98
N GLU A 8 -19.11 -9.20 8.66
CA GLU A 8 -20.30 -8.50 9.14
C GLU A 8 -21.20 -9.48 9.90
N TYR A 9 -21.84 -9.00 10.96
CA TYR A 9 -22.89 -9.73 11.65
C TYR A 9 -24.05 -8.79 11.95
N ARG A 10 -25.23 -9.11 11.40
CA ARG A 10 -26.47 -8.34 11.60
C ARG A 10 -26.33 -6.83 11.33
N GLY A 11 -25.69 -6.43 10.22
CA GLY A 11 -25.53 -5.00 9.91
C GLY A 11 -24.31 -4.34 10.55
N GLN A 12 -23.55 -5.05 11.42
CA GLN A 12 -22.39 -4.47 12.12
C GLN A 12 -21.09 -5.12 11.66
N LEU A 13 -20.09 -4.28 11.37
CA LEU A 13 -18.71 -4.74 11.19
C LEU A 13 -18.26 -5.46 12.46
N THR A 14 -17.83 -6.71 12.29
CA THR A 14 -17.37 -7.57 13.38
C THR A 14 -15.85 -7.60 13.40
N LEU A 15 -15.28 -7.25 14.55
CA LEU A 15 -13.83 -7.23 14.76
C LEU A 15 -13.47 -8.07 15.98
N GLU A 16 -12.60 -9.05 15.78
CA GLU A 16 -11.97 -9.79 16.85
C GLU A 16 -10.78 -9.00 17.40
N LEU A 17 -10.80 -8.68 18.70
CA LEU A 17 -9.70 -8.06 19.39
C LEU A 17 -8.68 -9.14 19.75
N VAL A 18 -7.44 -9.00 19.27
CA VAL A 18 -6.31 -9.80 19.75
C VAL A 18 -5.22 -8.86 20.24
N PRO A 19 -5.14 -8.62 21.56
CA PRO A 19 -4.20 -7.69 22.17
C PRO A 19 -2.76 -7.93 21.71
N GLY A 20 -2.03 -6.86 21.41
CA GLY A 20 -0.63 -6.96 21.00
C GLY A 20 -0.41 -7.41 19.55
N GLN A 21 -1.46 -7.78 18.82
CA GLN A 21 -1.34 -8.47 17.54
C GLN A 21 -2.22 -7.88 16.43
N ARG A 22 -3.55 -7.83 16.60
CA ARG A 22 -4.46 -7.43 15.52
C ARG A 22 -5.85 -7.03 16.00
N VAL A 23 -6.60 -6.38 15.11
CA VAL A 23 -8.05 -6.15 15.22
C VAL A 23 -8.73 -6.66 13.97
N GLY A 24 -9.48 -7.76 14.08
CA GLY A 24 -10.03 -8.48 12.93
C GLY A 24 -8.90 -8.80 11.93
N PRO A 25 -9.01 -8.35 10.67
CA PRO A 25 -7.96 -8.56 9.67
C PRO A 25 -6.80 -7.55 9.72
N PHE A 26 -6.88 -6.51 10.57
CA PHE A 26 -5.85 -5.47 10.67
C PHE A 26 -4.71 -5.93 11.58
N ILE A 27 -3.66 -6.50 10.98
CA ILE A 27 -2.48 -7.02 11.68
C ILE A 27 -1.50 -5.88 11.97
N LEU A 28 -1.06 -5.75 13.22
CA LEU A 28 0.00 -4.80 13.58
C LEU A 28 1.29 -5.16 12.83
N GLY A 29 1.95 -4.14 12.28
CA GLY A 29 3.11 -4.27 11.41
C GLY A 29 2.78 -4.50 9.93
N ALA A 30 1.49 -4.60 9.56
CA ALA A 30 1.10 -4.70 8.15
C ALA A 30 1.51 -3.44 7.37
N PRO A 31 2.07 -3.58 6.16
CA PRO A 31 2.40 -2.44 5.31
C PRO A 31 1.13 -1.76 4.78
N VAL A 32 1.20 -0.46 4.54
CA VAL A 32 0.06 0.35 4.05
C VAL A 32 -0.60 -0.23 2.80
N GLY A 33 0.19 -0.72 1.84
CA GLY A 33 -0.34 -1.32 0.60
C GLY A 33 -1.23 -2.54 0.87
N HIS A 34 -0.89 -3.37 1.86
CA HIS A 34 -1.73 -4.50 2.25
C HIS A 34 -3.05 -4.02 2.88
N LEU A 35 -3.02 -2.99 3.72
CA LEU A 35 -4.25 -2.43 4.30
C LEU A 35 -5.16 -1.84 3.21
N VAL A 36 -4.60 -1.13 2.24
CA VAL A 36 -5.36 -0.57 1.10
C VAL A 36 -6.00 -1.70 0.29
N GLN A 37 -5.23 -2.73 -0.08
CA GLN A 37 -5.75 -3.91 -0.79
C GLN A 37 -6.86 -4.61 0.01
N LEU A 38 -6.68 -4.77 1.32
CA LEU A 38 -7.67 -5.35 2.21
C LEU A 38 -8.97 -4.55 2.21
N LEU A 39 -8.90 -3.23 2.37
CA LEU A 39 -10.07 -2.35 2.39
C LEU A 39 -10.81 -2.35 1.04
N GLN A 40 -10.09 -2.46 -0.07
CA GLN A 40 -10.66 -2.59 -1.41
C GLN A 40 -11.48 -3.87 -1.61
N THR A 41 -11.27 -4.92 -0.80
CA THR A 41 -12.06 -6.16 -0.92
C THR A 41 -13.48 -6.05 -0.38
N ALA A 42 -13.78 -5.03 0.44
CA ALA A 42 -15.08 -4.89 1.10
C ALA A 42 -15.60 -3.44 1.10
N PRO A 43 -15.77 -2.81 -0.07
CA PRO A 43 -16.23 -1.42 -0.18
C PRO A 43 -17.64 -1.21 0.38
N ARG A 44 -18.45 -2.28 0.48
CA ARG A 44 -19.79 -2.21 1.11
C ARG A 44 -19.71 -1.98 2.62
N LEU A 45 -18.73 -2.57 3.30
CA LEU A 45 -18.56 -2.48 4.76
C LEU A 45 -17.83 -1.21 5.17
N VAL A 46 -16.89 -0.77 4.34
CA VAL A 46 -16.12 0.46 4.53
C VAL A 46 -16.31 1.33 3.29
N PRO A 47 -17.46 2.02 3.17
CA PRO A 47 -17.78 2.84 1.98
C PRO A 47 -16.84 4.02 1.79
N LYS A 48 -16.19 4.49 2.85
CA LYS A 48 -15.27 5.62 2.79
C LYS A 48 -14.05 5.39 3.66
N VAL A 49 -12.88 5.64 3.08
CA VAL A 49 -11.58 5.65 3.75
C VAL A 49 -10.98 7.04 3.60
N ASP A 50 -10.77 7.73 4.71
CA ASP A 50 -10.07 9.01 4.73
C ASP A 50 -8.59 8.77 5.04
N PHE A 51 -7.70 9.22 4.16
CA PHE A 51 -6.26 9.15 4.39
C PHE A 51 -5.71 10.53 4.75
N LYS A 52 -5.26 10.69 6.00
CA LYS A 52 -4.71 11.94 6.53
C LYS A 52 -3.20 11.80 6.75
N TYR A 53 -2.45 12.74 6.20
CA TYR A 53 -1.01 12.88 6.39
C TYR A 53 -0.60 14.35 6.14
N PRO A 54 0.52 14.83 6.72
CA PRO A 54 1.09 16.14 6.40
C PRO A 54 1.64 16.15 4.97
N ALA A 55 1.05 16.93 4.04
CA ALA A 55 1.43 16.91 2.63
C ALA A 55 2.86 17.43 2.36
N GLU A 56 3.26 18.50 3.06
CA GLU A 56 4.60 19.12 2.93
C GLU A 56 5.71 18.27 3.56
N GLU A 57 5.41 17.62 4.68
CA GLU A 57 6.37 16.76 5.38
C GLU A 57 5.76 15.41 5.72
N PRO A 58 5.54 14.50 4.74
CA PRO A 58 4.84 13.25 4.94
C PRO A 58 5.42 12.38 6.05
N LEU A 59 6.69 12.54 6.38
CA LEU A 59 7.38 11.73 7.38
C LEU A 59 7.32 12.31 8.81
N ALA A 60 6.76 13.51 8.99
CA ALA A 60 6.82 14.22 10.27
C ALA A 60 5.86 13.65 11.34
N THR A 61 4.69 13.17 10.93
CA THR A 61 3.67 12.63 11.85
C THR A 61 3.02 11.38 11.30
N ASP A 62 2.38 10.62 12.19
CA ASP A 62 1.69 9.38 11.84
C ASP A 62 0.64 9.59 10.76
N TRP A 63 0.57 8.64 9.83
CA TRP A 63 -0.50 8.61 8.86
C TRP A 63 -1.73 7.97 9.48
N VAL A 64 -2.90 8.49 9.14
CA VAL A 64 -4.17 7.99 9.66
C VAL A 64 -5.05 7.55 8.50
N LEU A 65 -5.42 6.27 8.48
CA LEU A 65 -6.53 5.77 7.68
C LEU A 65 -7.78 5.71 8.57
N GLY A 66 -8.68 6.67 8.40
CA GLY A 66 -9.98 6.70 9.06
C GLY A 66 -11.01 5.90 8.28
N LEU A 67 -11.60 4.89 8.92
CA LEU A 67 -12.59 4.02 8.31
C LEU A 67 -14.00 4.46 8.72
N THR A 68 -14.79 4.89 7.73
CA THR A 68 -16.22 5.13 7.96
C THR A 68 -16.98 3.83 7.66
N HIS A 69 -17.68 3.30 8.65
CA HIS A 69 -18.46 2.07 8.50
C HIS A 69 -19.90 2.37 8.07
N ALA A 70 -20.46 1.47 7.25
CA ALA A 70 -21.87 1.54 6.89
C ALA A 70 -22.76 1.40 8.15
N LEU A 71 -23.85 2.17 8.20
CA LEU A 71 -24.84 2.03 9.27
C LEU A 71 -25.61 0.71 9.08
N PRO A 72 -25.97 0.00 10.17
CA PRO A 72 -26.89 -1.11 10.06
C PRO A 72 -28.21 -0.62 9.46
N PRO A 73 -28.88 -1.41 8.60
CA PRO A 73 -30.18 -1.04 8.06
C PRO A 73 -31.14 -0.78 9.22
N SER A 74 -31.80 0.39 9.22
CA SER A 74 -32.84 0.69 10.19
C SER A 74 -33.92 -0.39 10.11
N PRO A 75 -34.48 -0.87 11.24
CA PRO A 75 -35.64 -1.73 11.18
C PRO A 75 -36.75 -1.02 10.38
N PRO A 76 -37.54 -1.74 9.55
CA PRO A 76 -38.67 -1.12 8.87
C PRO A 76 -39.56 -0.46 9.93
N PRO A 77 -40.08 0.76 9.68
CA PRO A 77 -40.96 1.41 10.62
C PRO A 77 -42.10 0.44 10.95
N SER A 78 -42.29 0.16 12.23
CA SER A 78 -43.45 -0.58 12.71
C SER A 78 -44.68 0.12 12.17
N VAL A 79 -45.42 -0.55 11.29
CA VAL A 79 -46.67 -0.06 10.73
C VAL A 79 -47.66 0.07 11.89
N THR A 80 -47.70 1.23 12.54
CA THR A 80 -48.88 1.66 13.28
C THR A 80 -49.92 2.05 12.25
N SER A 81 -51.00 1.29 12.22
CA SER A 81 -52.15 1.44 11.33
C SER A 81 -52.58 2.90 11.18
N PRO A 82 -52.85 3.39 9.96
CA PRO A 82 -53.36 4.74 9.79
C PRO A 82 -54.81 4.80 10.29
N ALA A 83 -55.09 5.71 11.22
CA ALA A 83 -56.45 6.15 11.48
C ALA A 83 -56.95 6.86 10.20
N VAL A 84 -57.92 6.23 9.54
CA VAL A 84 -58.61 6.76 8.37
C VAL A 84 -59.52 7.91 8.84
N THR A 85 -59.21 9.13 8.42
CA THR A 85 -60.17 10.24 8.42
C THR A 85 -60.38 10.66 6.98
N ILE A 86 -61.58 10.40 6.47
CA ILE A 86 -62.02 10.74 5.12
C ILE A 86 -62.47 12.21 5.12
N GLY A 87 -61.94 12.99 4.18
CA GLY A 87 -62.45 14.31 3.78
C GLY A 87 -62.42 14.40 2.24
N PRO A 88 -63.42 15.03 1.59
CA PRO A 88 -63.67 14.84 0.16
C PRO A 88 -62.90 15.82 -0.75
N ASP A 89 -62.79 15.39 -2.01
CA ASP A 89 -62.53 16.16 -3.23
C ASP A 89 -61.11 16.65 -3.53
N SER A 90 -60.43 15.97 -4.46
CA SER A 90 -60.30 16.45 -5.85
C SER A 90 -59.41 15.54 -6.71
N TYR A 91 -59.93 15.21 -7.89
CA TYR A 91 -59.25 14.64 -9.06
C TYR A 91 -58.09 15.55 -9.52
N VAL A 92 -57.00 14.99 -10.08
CA VAL A 92 -56.56 15.15 -11.49
C VAL A 92 -55.44 14.15 -11.83
N GLU A 93 -55.71 13.42 -12.91
CA GLU A 93 -54.92 12.77 -13.97
C GLU A 93 -53.46 12.30 -13.80
N ALA A 94 -53.27 11.08 -14.33
CA ALA A 94 -52.01 10.42 -14.61
C ALA A 94 -51.48 10.83 -15.97
N ASP A 95 -50.15 10.90 -16.09
CA ASP A 95 -49.47 10.62 -17.36
C ASP A 95 -48.20 9.81 -17.11
N THR A 96 -47.96 8.92 -18.06
CA THR A 96 -47.08 7.76 -18.00
C THR A 96 -45.89 8.03 -18.89
N GLU A 97 -44.65 7.79 -18.44
CA GLU A 97 -43.58 7.38 -19.35
C GLU A 97 -42.39 6.73 -18.61
N CYS A 98 -41.94 5.59 -19.13
CA CYS A 98 -40.85 4.77 -18.61
C CYS A 98 -39.47 5.31 -19.01
N PRO A 99 -38.41 5.13 -18.19
CA PRO A 99 -37.05 5.42 -18.62
C PRO A 99 -36.35 4.22 -19.25
N VAL A 100 -35.70 4.48 -20.38
CA VAL A 100 -34.76 3.61 -21.11
C VAL A 100 -33.39 3.67 -20.43
N ALA A 101 -32.72 2.51 -20.31
CA ALA A 101 -31.34 2.40 -19.82
C ALA A 101 -30.32 2.91 -20.87
N PRO A 102 -29.12 3.32 -20.42
CA PRO A 102 -27.96 2.61 -20.94
C PRO A 102 -26.91 2.22 -19.89
N HIS A 103 -26.10 1.27 -20.34
CA HIS A 103 -25.12 0.48 -19.62
C HIS A 103 -23.81 1.20 -19.26
N SER A 104 -23.17 0.63 -18.23
CA SER A 104 -21.74 0.56 -17.92
C SER A 104 -20.95 1.85 -17.73
N ALA A 105 -20.69 2.18 -16.46
CA ALA A 105 -19.53 2.97 -16.05
C ALA A 105 -18.74 2.19 -14.98
N ALA A 106 -17.43 2.05 -15.22
CA ALA A 106 -16.47 1.41 -14.34
C ALA A 106 -16.38 2.14 -13.00
N SER A 107 -16.34 1.38 -11.91
CA SER A 107 -16.21 1.87 -10.54
C SER A 107 -14.78 2.31 -10.25
N SER A 108 -14.50 3.61 -10.33
CA SER A 108 -13.29 4.23 -9.78
C SER A 108 -13.55 4.65 -8.33
N SER A 109 -13.02 3.92 -7.36
CA SER A 109 -13.00 4.35 -5.96
C SER A 109 -11.94 5.44 -5.77
N SER A 110 -12.34 6.71 -5.81
CA SER A 110 -11.45 7.86 -5.57
C SER A 110 -11.20 8.05 -4.07
N LEU A 111 -9.94 7.95 -3.65
CA LEU A 111 -9.49 8.37 -2.32
C LEU A 111 -9.52 9.91 -2.24
N SER A 112 -10.38 10.47 -1.38
CA SER A 112 -10.40 11.92 -1.15
C SER A 112 -9.37 12.31 -0.09
N VAL A 113 -8.42 13.18 -0.47
CA VAL A 113 -7.41 13.76 0.43
C VAL A 113 -8.03 15.00 1.10
N SER A 114 -7.99 15.08 2.44
CA SER A 114 -8.40 16.28 3.19
C SER A 114 -7.27 16.73 4.11
N SER A 115 -6.92 18.02 4.02
CA SER A 115 -5.85 18.65 4.79
C SER A 115 -6.24 18.88 6.26
N ALA A 116 -5.22 18.78 7.12
CA ALA A 116 -5.29 18.60 8.56
C ALA A 116 -6.19 19.56 9.37
N GLY A 117 -6.86 18.96 10.37
CA GLY A 117 -7.57 19.62 11.46
C GLY A 117 -8.41 18.58 12.19
N SER A 118 -8.02 18.21 13.42
CA SER A 118 -8.56 17.12 14.26
C SER A 118 -8.05 15.70 13.95
N THR A 119 -7.34 15.13 14.93
CA THR A 119 -6.99 13.70 15.04
C THR A 119 -8.22 12.80 15.25
N ALA A 120 -9.41 13.38 15.50
CA ALA A 120 -10.66 12.65 15.42
C ALA A 120 -11.10 12.56 13.95
N GLY A 121 -10.77 11.45 13.29
CA GLY A 121 -11.39 11.04 12.04
C GLY A 121 -12.90 10.74 12.23
N PRO A 122 -13.68 10.67 11.13
CA PRO A 122 -15.09 10.31 11.19
C PRO A 122 -15.26 8.93 11.86
N GLY A 123 -16.23 8.83 12.76
CA GLY A 123 -16.35 7.76 13.76
C GLY A 123 -16.30 6.33 13.22
N GLY A 124 -15.60 5.46 13.96
CA GLY A 124 -15.42 4.05 13.64
C GLY A 124 -14.05 3.56 14.11
N VAL A 125 -13.24 3.12 13.15
CA VAL A 125 -11.88 2.59 13.35
C VAL A 125 -10.86 3.50 12.65
N SER A 126 -9.80 3.84 13.34
CA SER A 126 -8.64 4.57 12.81
C SER A 126 -7.42 3.66 12.83
N LEU A 127 -6.76 3.51 11.68
CA LEU A 127 -5.50 2.79 11.56
C LEU A 127 -4.37 3.81 11.51
N LEU A 128 -3.50 3.80 12.52
CA LEU A 128 -2.35 4.70 12.62
C LEU A 128 -1.10 3.98 12.13
N LEU A 129 -0.45 4.56 11.13
CA LEU A 129 0.76 4.03 10.53
C LEU A 129 1.95 4.89 10.90
N ASP A 130 3.06 4.21 11.18
CA ASP A 130 4.36 4.85 11.28
C ASP A 130 4.80 5.32 9.88
N PRO A 131 5.15 6.60 9.70
CA PRO A 131 5.35 7.16 8.36
C PRO A 131 6.71 6.75 7.76
N VAL A 132 7.71 6.48 8.60
CA VAL A 132 9.05 6.07 8.16
C VAL A 132 9.04 4.64 7.66
N THR A 133 8.49 3.70 8.44
CA THR A 133 8.42 2.29 8.05
C THR A 133 7.18 1.95 7.22
N GLN A 134 6.19 2.85 7.16
CA GLN A 134 4.93 2.71 6.41
C GLN A 134 4.10 1.50 6.83
N ARG A 135 4.11 1.19 8.13
CA ARG A 135 3.48 0.01 8.71
C ARG A 135 2.51 0.39 9.83
N LEU A 136 1.45 -0.40 9.97
CA LEU A 136 0.47 -0.25 11.03
C LEU A 136 1.14 -0.37 12.41
N LYS A 137 0.97 0.64 13.25
CA LYS A 137 1.50 0.62 14.63
C LYS A 137 0.42 0.59 15.70
N LEU A 138 -0.74 1.17 15.42
CA LEU A 138 -1.82 1.32 16.38
C LEU A 138 -3.18 1.29 15.66
N VAL A 139 -4.14 0.56 16.24
CA VAL A 139 -5.55 0.60 15.84
C VAL A 139 -6.33 1.28 16.95
N VAL A 140 -7.09 2.31 16.62
CA VAL A 140 -7.95 3.05 17.55
C VAL A 140 -9.40 2.87 17.17
N ILE A 141 -10.25 2.51 18.12
CA ILE A 141 -11.69 2.31 17.92
C ILE A 141 -12.42 3.33 18.77
N HIS A 142 -13.23 4.20 18.16
CA HIS A 142 -13.92 5.30 18.86
C HIS A 142 -15.43 5.06 18.99
N ASP A 143 -16.13 4.73 17.91
CA ASP A 143 -17.58 4.54 17.93
C ASP A 143 -17.93 3.06 18.13
N LEU A 144 -17.69 2.59 19.36
CA LEU A 144 -17.91 1.19 19.74
C LEU A 144 -19.37 0.76 19.53
N ALA A 145 -20.35 1.66 19.64
CA ALA A 145 -21.77 1.34 19.50
C ALA A 145 -22.14 0.82 18.09
N ARG A 146 -21.38 1.22 17.07
CA ARG A 146 -21.60 0.79 15.67
C ARG A 146 -20.94 -0.54 15.33
N LEU A 147 -20.08 -1.05 16.20
CA LEU A 147 -19.25 -2.22 15.94
C LEU A 147 -19.68 -3.40 16.80
N ARG A 148 -19.39 -4.61 16.31
CA ARG A 148 -19.40 -5.81 17.12
C ARG A 148 -17.95 -6.19 17.44
N LEU A 149 -17.55 -6.02 18.69
CA LEU A 149 -16.21 -6.39 19.16
C LEU A 149 -16.26 -7.70 19.93
N THR A 150 -15.36 -8.62 19.60
CA THR A 150 -15.25 -9.91 20.29
C THR A 150 -13.84 -10.14 20.81
N TYR A 151 -13.70 -10.87 21.91
CA TYR A 151 -12.42 -11.29 22.47
C TYR A 151 -12.54 -12.77 22.87
N ARG A 152 -11.67 -13.62 22.31
CA ARG A 152 -11.70 -15.08 22.52
C ARG A 152 -13.09 -15.69 22.28
N GLY A 153 -13.78 -15.22 21.24
CA GLY A 153 -15.15 -15.63 20.88
C GLY A 153 -16.27 -15.05 21.75
N MET A 154 -15.96 -14.35 22.84
CA MET A 154 -16.95 -13.68 23.69
C MET A 154 -17.22 -12.25 23.21
N GLU A 155 -18.45 -11.76 23.33
CA GLU A 155 -18.79 -10.37 22.97
C GLU A 155 -18.31 -9.37 24.03
N CYS A 156 -17.48 -8.41 23.61
CA CYS A 156 -17.08 -7.25 24.42
C CYS A 156 -18.03 -6.08 24.22
N GLN A 157 -18.53 -5.93 22.98
CA GLN A 157 -19.37 -4.84 22.54
C GLN A 157 -20.28 -5.34 21.41
N SER A 158 -21.58 -5.05 21.49
CA SER A 158 -22.56 -5.31 20.45
C SER A 158 -23.81 -4.43 20.67
N THR A 159 -24.82 -4.53 19.81
CA THR A 159 -26.14 -3.91 20.05
C THR A 159 -26.81 -4.34 21.35
N LYS A 160 -26.42 -5.48 21.93
CA LYS A 160 -26.98 -6.03 23.17
C LYS A 160 -26.05 -5.91 24.37
N THR A 161 -24.80 -5.53 24.15
CA THR A 161 -23.75 -5.59 25.17
C THR A 161 -22.91 -4.34 25.09
N VAL A 162 -22.88 -3.57 26.17
CA VAL A 162 -22.05 -2.37 26.28
C VAL A 162 -20.75 -2.74 26.99
N ALA A 163 -19.63 -2.30 26.42
CA ALA A 163 -18.29 -2.46 26.98
C ALA A 163 -18.11 -1.62 28.24
N THR A 164 -18.52 -2.15 29.38
CA THR A 164 -18.32 -1.52 30.70
C THR A 164 -17.01 -1.98 31.34
N GLY A 165 -16.51 -1.21 32.32
CA GLY A 165 -15.34 -1.59 33.10
C GLY A 165 -15.45 -2.97 33.76
N LEU A 166 -16.63 -3.30 34.30
CA LEU A 166 -16.90 -4.61 34.90
C LEU A 166 -16.81 -5.75 33.88
N LEU A 167 -17.42 -5.57 32.70
CA LEU A 167 -17.35 -6.55 31.63
C LEU A 167 -15.91 -6.73 31.15
N ILE A 168 -15.18 -5.64 30.96
CA ILE A 168 -13.76 -5.67 30.55
C ILE A 168 -12.92 -6.42 31.58
N ASN A 169 -13.07 -6.14 32.88
CA ASN A 169 -12.36 -6.87 33.93
C ASN A 169 -12.73 -8.37 33.96
N ARG A 170 -13.99 -8.72 33.64
CA ARG A 170 -14.42 -10.12 33.55
C ARG A 170 -13.76 -10.85 32.38
N LEU A 171 -13.58 -10.16 31.24
CA LEU A 171 -13.05 -10.75 30.01
C LEU A 171 -11.51 -10.81 30.00
N PHE A 172 -10.85 -9.75 30.44
CA PHE A 172 -9.39 -9.61 30.38
C PHE A 172 -8.68 -9.90 31.72
N GLY A 173 -9.44 -10.03 32.81
CA GLY A 173 -8.94 -10.21 34.16
C GLY A 173 -8.86 -8.89 34.93
N PRO A 174 -8.56 -8.94 36.23
CA PRO A 174 -8.38 -7.72 37.03
C PRO A 174 -7.15 -6.95 36.53
N THR A 175 -7.26 -5.63 36.44
CA THR A 175 -6.12 -4.75 36.13
C THR A 175 -5.43 -4.25 37.40
N HIS A 176 -4.19 -3.80 37.23
CA HIS A 176 -3.59 -2.80 38.11
C HIS A 176 -4.44 -1.51 38.14
N PRO A 177 -4.24 -0.62 39.14
CA PRO A 177 -4.97 0.64 39.18
C PRO A 177 -4.86 1.40 37.86
N GLY A 178 -6.01 1.82 37.33
CA GLY A 178 -6.06 2.59 36.09
C GLY A 178 -5.55 4.02 36.29
N HIS A 179 -5.41 4.75 35.20
CA HIS A 179 -4.92 6.12 35.22
C HIS A 179 -6.03 7.08 34.81
N PHE A 180 -6.33 8.06 35.66
CA PHE A 180 -7.22 9.16 35.30
C PHE A 180 -6.42 10.35 34.79
N ASP A 181 -6.67 10.75 33.55
CA ASP A 181 -6.17 11.99 32.98
C ASP A 181 -7.21 13.10 33.18
N ALA A 182 -6.91 14.03 34.09
CA ALA A 182 -7.78 15.16 34.42
C ALA A 182 -7.92 16.17 33.28
N THR A 183 -6.93 16.26 32.38
CA THR A 183 -6.94 17.19 31.25
C THR A 183 -7.93 16.73 30.18
N THR A 184 -7.93 15.44 29.87
CA THR A 184 -8.86 14.85 28.88
C THR A 184 -10.16 14.35 29.52
N GLY A 185 -10.23 14.28 30.85
CA GLY A 185 -11.37 13.72 31.58
C GLY A 185 -11.55 12.23 31.30
N THR A 186 -10.47 11.52 30.98
CA THR A 186 -10.51 10.13 30.53
C THR A 186 -9.82 9.22 31.54
N PHE A 187 -10.49 8.13 31.91
CA PHE A 187 -9.92 7.07 32.73
C PHE A 187 -9.46 5.93 31.83
N THR A 188 -8.24 5.41 32.01
CA THR A 188 -7.70 4.31 31.19
C THR A 188 -7.43 3.05 32.00
N LEU A 189 -7.83 1.91 31.43
CA LEU A 189 -7.48 0.56 31.87
C LEU A 189 -6.55 -0.07 30.82
N THR A 190 -5.31 -0.34 31.21
CA THR A 190 -4.29 -0.89 30.32
C THR A 190 -4.01 -2.36 30.63
N TYR A 191 -3.99 -3.16 29.59
CA TYR A 191 -3.56 -4.55 29.57
C TYR A 191 -2.43 -4.72 28.54
N PRO A 192 -1.65 -5.81 28.58
CA PRO A 192 -0.62 -6.06 27.57
C PRO A 192 -1.19 -5.98 26.13
N GLY A 193 -0.78 -4.96 25.38
CA GLY A 193 -1.16 -4.73 23.99
C GLY A 193 -2.59 -4.26 23.73
N ILE A 194 -3.34 -3.85 24.76
CA ILE A 194 -4.66 -3.22 24.60
C ILE A 194 -4.98 -2.27 25.75
N THR A 195 -5.52 -1.09 25.43
CA THR A 195 -5.99 -0.10 26.42
C THR A 195 -7.44 0.26 26.15
N PHE A 196 -8.24 0.31 27.21
CA PHE A 196 -9.62 0.78 27.20
C PHE A 196 -9.70 2.13 27.88
N ALA A 197 -10.30 3.10 27.22
CA ALA A 197 -10.55 4.43 27.75
C ALA A 197 -12.04 4.63 28.04
N PHE A 198 -12.33 5.34 29.12
CA PHE A 198 -13.67 5.65 29.60
C PHE A 198 -13.76 7.16 29.83
N ALA A 199 -14.64 7.83 29.09
CA ALA A 199 -14.91 9.24 29.30
C ALA A 199 -15.67 9.45 30.61
N ILE A 200 -15.10 10.21 31.54
CA ILE A 200 -15.71 10.51 32.83
C ILE A 200 -16.44 11.85 32.75
N PRO A 201 -17.77 11.88 33.01
CA PRO A 201 -18.54 13.12 33.03
C PRO A 201 -17.97 14.12 34.04
N GLU A 202 -18.01 15.41 33.68
CA GLU A 202 -17.39 16.49 34.46
C GLU A 202 -17.82 16.51 35.93
N ARG A 203 -19.11 16.26 36.19
CA ARG A 203 -19.71 16.14 37.53
C ARG A 203 -19.05 15.10 38.45
N HIS A 204 -18.38 14.10 37.89
CA HIS A 204 -17.73 13.02 38.65
C HIS A 204 -16.20 13.12 38.67
N ARG A 205 -15.58 14.03 37.89
CA ARG A 205 -14.10 14.10 37.73
C ARG A 205 -13.36 14.45 39.03
N THR A 206 -13.96 15.26 39.90
CA THR A 206 -13.36 15.66 41.18
C THR A 206 -13.10 14.49 42.13
N GLN A 207 -13.85 13.39 42.00
CA GLN A 207 -13.66 12.15 42.76
C GLN A 207 -12.40 11.40 42.33
N PHE A 208 -12.00 11.52 41.06
CA PHE A 208 -10.81 10.87 40.50
C PHE A 208 -9.55 11.74 40.60
N ALA A 209 -9.72 13.06 40.59
CA ALA A 209 -8.62 14.03 40.75
C ALA A 209 -7.87 13.92 42.09
N ARG A 210 -8.47 13.30 43.12
CA ARG A 210 -7.86 13.09 44.45
C ARG A 210 -7.13 11.75 44.61
N GLY A 211 -6.76 11.09 43.51
CA GLY A 211 -6.02 9.81 43.55
C GLY A 211 -6.92 8.58 43.54
N GLY A 212 -8.11 8.67 42.93
CA GLY A 212 -8.97 7.51 42.69
C GLY A 212 -8.32 6.56 41.69
N ALA A 213 -7.73 5.47 42.17
CA ALA A 213 -6.96 4.52 41.37
C ALA A 213 -7.84 3.48 40.62
N ASN A 214 -9.14 3.47 40.91
CA ASN A 214 -10.08 2.47 40.40
C ASN A 214 -11.20 3.13 39.62
N LEU A 215 -11.53 2.56 38.46
CA LEU A 215 -12.72 2.94 37.70
C LEU A 215 -13.97 2.61 38.54
N PRO A 216 -14.93 3.54 38.69
CA PRO A 216 -16.14 3.28 39.44
C PRO A 216 -16.96 2.23 38.70
N LEU A 217 -17.46 1.21 39.43
CA LEU A 217 -18.34 0.21 38.84
C LEU A 217 -19.69 0.85 38.45
N GLU A 218 -20.15 1.80 39.24
CA GLU A 218 -21.34 2.63 39.01
C GLU A 218 -21.07 4.03 39.55
N PHE A 219 -21.58 5.04 38.86
CA PHE A 219 -21.64 6.42 39.34
C PHE A 219 -22.79 6.57 40.36
N PRO A 220 -22.81 7.65 41.17
CA PRO A 220 -23.90 7.91 42.12
C PRO A 220 -25.31 8.01 41.51
N ASP A 221 -25.40 8.22 40.20
CA ASP A 221 -26.65 8.24 39.43
C ASP A 221 -27.09 6.84 38.97
N GLY A 222 -26.38 5.78 39.37
CA GLY A 222 -26.63 4.39 38.99
C GLY A 222 -26.14 4.02 37.59
N THR A 223 -25.48 4.93 36.87
CA THR A 223 -24.96 4.65 35.53
C THR A 223 -23.53 4.11 35.59
N THR A 224 -23.16 3.19 34.70
CA THR A 224 -21.77 2.72 34.55
C THR A 224 -21.10 3.43 33.38
N PRO A 225 -19.85 3.91 33.50
CA PRO A 225 -19.15 4.52 32.37
C PRO A 225 -18.95 3.50 31.23
N PRO A 226 -19.47 3.76 30.02
CA PRO A 226 -19.18 2.94 28.86
C PRO A 226 -17.75 3.23 28.36
N CYS A 227 -17.12 2.22 27.78
CA CYS A 227 -15.85 2.41 27.08
C CYS A 227 -16.07 3.31 25.86
N SER A 228 -15.27 4.38 25.78
CA SER A 228 -15.31 5.36 24.71
C SER A 228 -14.27 5.11 23.63
N THR A 229 -13.12 4.52 23.99
CA THR A 229 -12.05 4.26 23.02
C THR A 229 -11.30 2.97 23.36
N VAL A 230 -10.97 2.19 22.34
CA VAL A 230 -10.06 1.04 22.45
C VAL A 230 -8.80 1.31 21.63
N TYR A 231 -7.64 1.10 22.24
CA TYR A 231 -6.33 1.17 21.59
C TYR A 231 -5.74 -0.24 21.53
N VAL A 232 -5.41 -0.74 20.34
CA VAL A 232 -4.72 -2.02 20.15
C VAL A 232 -3.38 -1.76 19.49
N TYR A 233 -2.30 -2.16 20.17
CA TYR A 233 -0.93 -1.80 19.83
C TYR A 233 0.04 -2.89 20.27
N HIS A 234 1.26 -2.85 19.75
CA HIS A 234 2.34 -3.72 20.16
C HIS A 234 3.20 -3.01 21.21
N GLY A 235 3.54 -3.70 22.31
CA GLY A 235 4.30 -3.13 23.43
C GLY A 235 3.45 -2.87 24.67
N THR A 236 3.90 -1.94 25.51
CA THR A 236 3.35 -1.69 26.85
C THR A 236 2.48 -0.44 26.95
N ASP A 237 2.81 0.62 26.21
CA ASP A 237 2.03 1.86 26.14
C ASP A 237 1.66 2.19 24.68
N TRP A 238 0.40 2.57 24.45
CA TRP A 238 -0.09 2.97 23.13
C TRP A 238 0.47 4.32 22.68
N ARG A 239 0.89 5.18 23.60
CA ARG A 239 1.47 6.50 23.29
C ARG A 239 2.85 6.40 22.66
N GLU A 240 3.57 5.32 22.96
CA GLU A 240 4.89 4.99 22.43
C GLU A 240 4.82 3.85 21.40
N ALA A 241 3.62 3.55 20.89
CA ALA A 241 3.40 2.45 19.98
C ALA A 241 4.27 2.59 18.71
N ALA A 242 5.06 1.55 18.45
CA ALA A 242 5.83 1.38 17.23
C ALA A 242 5.37 0.12 16.50
N PRO A 243 5.49 0.05 15.17
CA PRO A 243 5.17 -1.17 14.44
C PRO A 243 6.07 -2.32 14.92
N PRO A 244 5.52 -3.52 15.14
CA PRO A 244 6.33 -4.68 15.50
C PRO A 244 7.36 -5.02 14.42
N ALA A 245 8.36 -5.82 14.78
CA ALA A 245 9.35 -6.31 13.81
C ALA A 245 8.66 -7.02 12.62
N PRO A 246 9.18 -6.90 11.38
CA PRO A 246 8.55 -7.51 10.19
C PRO A 246 8.29 -9.02 10.34
N LEU A 247 9.15 -9.72 11.08
CA LEU A 247 9.02 -11.15 11.40
C LEU A 247 7.78 -11.50 12.24
N ILE A 248 7.33 -10.57 13.09
CA ILE A 248 6.11 -10.76 13.90
C ILE A 248 4.88 -10.69 13.01
N TYR A 249 4.82 -9.69 12.12
CA TYR A 249 3.72 -9.52 11.17
C TYR A 249 3.60 -10.74 10.23
N THR A 250 4.70 -11.19 9.63
CA THR A 250 4.73 -12.37 8.75
C THR A 250 4.25 -13.64 9.43
N GLY A 251 4.71 -13.90 10.65
CA GLY A 251 4.26 -15.05 11.42
C GLY A 251 2.74 -15.04 11.61
N GLN A 252 2.17 -13.89 11.96
CA GLN A 252 0.72 -13.73 12.12
C GLN A 252 -0.04 -13.84 10.78
N TYR A 253 0.46 -13.21 9.72
CA TYR A 253 -0.14 -13.28 8.39
C TYR A 253 -0.20 -14.72 7.88
N ARG A 254 0.89 -15.47 8.03
CA ARG A 254 0.96 -16.89 7.67
C ARG A 254 0.01 -17.73 8.50
N ALA A 255 -0.06 -17.51 9.81
CA ALA A 255 -0.96 -18.24 10.69
C ALA A 255 -2.44 -18.07 10.28
N MET A 256 -2.81 -16.88 9.78
CA MET A 256 -4.18 -16.62 9.33
C MET A 256 -4.48 -17.05 7.90
N THR A 257 -3.49 -16.99 7.00
CA THR A 257 -3.74 -17.20 5.55
C THR A 257 -3.24 -18.55 5.02
N GLY A 258 -2.35 -19.22 5.75
CA GLY A 258 -1.67 -20.44 5.29
C GLY A 258 -0.64 -20.21 4.18
N VAL A 259 -0.42 -18.97 3.73
CA VAL A 259 0.50 -18.65 2.62
C VAL A 259 1.96 -18.61 3.12
N SER A 260 2.87 -19.19 2.33
CA SER A 260 4.32 -19.21 2.52
C SER A 260 4.93 -17.80 2.67
N PRO A 261 6.11 -17.66 3.30
CA PRO A 261 6.53 -16.41 3.95
C PRO A 261 6.69 -15.23 2.99
N LEU A 262 6.30 -14.05 3.45
CA LEU A 262 6.64 -12.78 2.82
C LEU A 262 8.12 -12.51 3.08
N THR A 263 8.95 -12.53 2.04
CA THR A 263 10.32 -12.04 2.12
C THR A 263 10.29 -10.53 2.35
N PHE A 264 11.05 -10.06 3.35
CA PHE A 264 11.21 -8.64 3.62
C PHE A 264 12.57 -8.16 3.11
N LEU A 265 12.57 -7.17 2.23
CA LEU A 265 13.76 -6.38 1.95
C LEU A 265 14.02 -5.46 3.15
N THR A 266 15.10 -5.70 3.87
CA THR A 266 15.48 -4.91 5.06
C THR A 266 16.53 -3.86 4.74
N ARG A 267 17.29 -4.05 3.66
CA ARG A 267 18.27 -3.07 3.17
C ARG A 267 18.53 -3.27 1.67
N CYS A 268 18.68 -2.17 0.94
CA CYS A 268 19.17 -2.18 -0.44
C CYS A 268 20.34 -1.20 -0.60
N ASN A 269 21.57 -1.69 -0.67
CA ASN A 269 22.73 -0.84 -0.91
C ASN A 269 22.91 -0.64 -2.41
N ALA A 270 22.61 0.54 -2.91
CA ALA A 270 22.54 0.85 -4.33
C ALA A 270 23.72 1.72 -4.74
N THR A 271 24.39 1.40 -5.85
CA THR A 271 25.58 2.14 -6.33
C THR A 271 25.35 2.56 -7.79
N PRO A 272 25.31 3.87 -8.10
CA PRO A 272 25.16 4.39 -9.47
C PRO A 272 26.12 3.72 -10.45
N GLY A 273 25.63 3.38 -11.65
CA GLY A 273 26.41 2.72 -12.70
C GLY A 273 26.91 1.30 -12.40
N ARG A 274 26.55 0.70 -11.25
CA ARG A 274 26.98 -0.67 -10.90
C ARG A 274 25.82 -1.62 -10.60
N GLY A 275 24.82 -1.18 -9.84
CA GLY A 275 23.67 -2.00 -9.45
C GLY A 275 23.36 -1.89 -7.96
N ALA A 276 22.88 -2.98 -7.35
CA ALA A 276 22.43 -2.98 -5.96
C ALA A 276 22.68 -4.31 -5.24
N THR A 277 22.94 -4.24 -3.94
CA THR A 277 22.98 -5.41 -3.05
C THR A 277 21.74 -5.39 -2.16
N LEU A 278 20.90 -6.41 -2.30
CA LEU A 278 19.70 -6.59 -1.52
C LEU A 278 19.99 -7.45 -0.30
N VAL A 279 19.46 -7.05 0.86
CA VAL A 279 19.46 -7.84 2.09
C VAL A 279 18.02 -8.21 2.41
N LEU A 280 17.73 -9.48 2.28
CA LEU A 280 16.41 -10.07 2.42
C LEU A 280 16.37 -10.83 3.75
N THR A 281 15.26 -10.74 4.46
CA THR A 281 15.05 -11.54 5.67
C THR A 281 13.85 -12.45 5.43
N ASP A 282 14.13 -13.74 5.40
CA ASP A 282 13.14 -14.78 5.19
C ASP A 282 12.62 -15.30 6.53
N VAL A 283 11.31 -15.52 6.60
CA VAL A 283 10.66 -16.08 7.80
C VAL A 283 10.62 -17.59 7.63
N GLY A 284 11.51 -18.29 8.33
CA GLY A 284 11.62 -19.74 8.26
C GLY A 284 10.29 -20.45 8.53
N ALA A 285 10.07 -21.57 7.85
CA ALA A 285 8.90 -22.44 8.05
C ALA A 285 8.94 -23.30 9.32
N GLY A 286 9.97 -23.16 10.15
CA GLY A 286 10.18 -23.95 11.36
C GLY A 286 9.38 -23.45 12.57
N THR A 287 9.05 -24.38 13.45
CA THR A 287 8.39 -24.15 14.76
C THR A 287 9.25 -23.42 15.80
N ARG A 288 10.53 -23.15 15.49
CA ARG A 288 11.39 -22.27 16.29
C ARG A 288 11.32 -20.84 15.73
N ALA A 289 10.20 -20.19 16.00
CA ALA A 289 9.93 -18.81 15.61
C ALA A 289 10.78 -17.83 16.42
N ALA A 290 11.78 -17.19 15.80
CA ALA A 290 12.28 -15.85 16.15
C ALA A 290 13.42 -15.36 15.25
N GLU A 291 14.26 -16.24 14.70
CA GLU A 291 15.43 -15.83 13.90
C GLU A 291 15.12 -15.91 12.40
N GLY A 292 14.93 -14.74 11.79
CA GLY A 292 14.85 -14.65 10.33
C GLY A 292 16.20 -14.96 9.70
N VAL A 293 16.21 -15.67 8.57
CA VAL A 293 17.46 -15.96 7.85
C VAL A 293 17.75 -14.78 6.93
N GLU A 294 18.89 -14.12 7.16
CA GLU A 294 19.38 -13.07 6.26
C GLU A 294 19.96 -13.72 5.00
N ARG A 295 19.51 -13.27 3.84
CA ARG A 295 20.05 -13.64 2.53
C ARG A 295 20.44 -12.39 1.76
N ARG A 296 21.57 -12.45 1.06
CA ARG A 296 22.06 -11.36 0.22
C ARG A 296 21.96 -11.71 -1.24
N VAL A 297 21.45 -10.78 -2.05
CA VAL A 297 21.31 -10.93 -3.50
C VAL A 297 22.02 -9.76 -4.16
N GLN A 298 22.90 -10.07 -5.11
CA GLN A 298 23.67 -9.07 -5.84
C GLN A 298 23.05 -8.83 -7.21
N LEU A 299 22.55 -7.62 -7.43
CA LEU A 299 22.10 -7.13 -8.72
C LEU A 299 23.23 -6.33 -9.35
N THR A 300 23.74 -6.80 -10.49
CA THR A 300 24.81 -6.15 -11.24
C THR A 300 24.30 -5.78 -12.62
N LEU A 301 24.42 -4.50 -12.97
CA LEU A 301 24.04 -4.01 -14.29
C LEU A 301 24.86 -4.73 -15.37
N HIS A 302 24.19 -5.08 -16.46
CA HIS A 302 24.72 -5.78 -17.62
C HIS A 302 25.33 -7.17 -17.33
N ALA A 303 25.08 -7.76 -16.16
CA ALA A 303 25.58 -9.08 -15.80
C ALA A 303 24.51 -9.99 -15.19
N THR A 304 23.65 -9.46 -14.31
CA THR A 304 22.55 -10.25 -13.73
C THR A 304 21.51 -10.56 -14.80
N THR A 305 21.18 -11.84 -14.98
CA THR A 305 20.18 -12.30 -15.95
C THR A 305 18.76 -12.33 -15.37
N ALA A 306 17.76 -12.41 -16.23
CA ALA A 306 16.37 -12.68 -15.83
C ALA A 306 16.23 -13.99 -15.03
N GLN A 307 17.01 -15.02 -15.37
CA GLN A 307 17.00 -16.30 -14.67
C GLN A 307 17.57 -16.18 -13.26
N ASP A 308 18.66 -15.43 -13.08
CA ASP A 308 19.24 -15.15 -11.76
C ASP A 308 18.22 -14.44 -10.87
N LEU A 309 17.51 -13.44 -11.41
CA LEU A 309 16.47 -12.73 -10.68
C LEU A 309 15.35 -13.66 -10.20
N VAL A 310 14.88 -14.58 -11.06
CA VAL A 310 13.81 -15.52 -10.67
C VAL A 310 14.32 -16.56 -9.66
N ALA A 311 15.56 -17.03 -9.82
CA ALA A 311 16.17 -17.98 -8.90
C ALA A 311 16.39 -17.36 -7.51
N ASP A 312 16.84 -16.11 -7.48
CA ASP A 312 17.15 -15.41 -6.23
C ASP A 312 15.91 -14.75 -5.62
N LEU A 313 15.08 -14.04 -6.36
CA LEU A 313 13.97 -13.24 -5.81
C LEU A 313 12.61 -13.93 -5.90
N GLY A 314 12.51 -15.03 -6.64
CA GLY A 314 11.25 -15.68 -6.97
C GLY A 314 10.58 -15.03 -8.19
N GLN A 315 9.35 -15.45 -8.50
CA GLN A 315 8.62 -14.90 -9.65
C GLN A 315 8.26 -13.42 -9.40
N PRO A 316 8.45 -12.53 -10.38
CA PRO A 316 7.97 -11.16 -10.27
C PRO A 316 6.45 -11.14 -10.19
N GLN A 317 5.87 -10.17 -9.46
CA GLN A 317 4.42 -10.02 -9.39
C GLN A 317 3.80 -9.56 -10.72
N SER A 318 4.60 -8.94 -11.59
CA SER A 318 4.17 -8.47 -12.90
C SER A 318 5.36 -8.38 -13.85
N VAL A 319 5.08 -8.60 -15.14
CA VAL A 319 6.03 -8.41 -16.23
C VAL A 319 5.42 -7.45 -17.23
N PHE A 320 6.14 -6.37 -17.56
CA PHE A 320 5.67 -5.35 -18.50
C PHE A 320 6.65 -5.18 -19.65
N THR A 321 6.20 -5.34 -20.90
CA THR A 321 7.05 -5.12 -22.07
C THR A 321 7.05 -3.64 -22.44
N LYS A 322 8.24 -3.04 -22.63
CA LYS A 322 8.38 -1.65 -23.06
C LYS A 322 7.97 -1.55 -24.54
N HIS A 323 6.78 -1.01 -24.79
CA HIS A 323 6.25 -0.83 -26.15
C HIS A 323 6.62 0.51 -26.79
N ASP A 324 6.97 1.52 -25.98
CA ASP A 324 7.26 2.88 -26.43
C ASP A 324 8.71 3.25 -26.13
N ASP A 325 9.55 3.34 -27.17
CA ASP A 325 10.83 4.04 -27.10
C ASP A 325 10.77 5.34 -27.90
N LYS A 326 10.01 6.31 -27.36
CA LYS A 326 9.76 7.63 -27.96
C LYS A 326 11.02 8.50 -28.14
N MET A 327 12.19 8.01 -27.76
CA MET A 327 13.51 8.64 -27.93
C MET A 327 14.36 8.00 -29.04
N SER A 328 13.93 6.88 -29.65
CA SER A 328 14.68 6.16 -30.70
C SER A 328 14.86 6.98 -31.99
N ILE A 329 14.05 8.01 -32.21
CA ILE A 329 14.14 8.97 -33.33
C ILE A 329 15.36 9.90 -33.27
N HIS A 330 16.12 9.89 -32.16
CA HIS A 330 17.35 10.69 -32.02
C HIS A 330 18.63 9.84 -31.95
N ALA A 331 18.54 8.53 -32.20
CA ALA A 331 19.75 7.73 -32.37
C ALA A 331 20.52 8.22 -33.62
N PRO A 332 21.85 8.45 -33.54
CA PRO A 332 22.61 8.87 -34.70
C PRO A 332 22.53 7.76 -35.76
N ALA A 333 22.00 8.09 -36.94
CA ALA A 333 21.92 7.18 -38.06
C ALA A 333 23.34 6.66 -38.38
N ALA A 334 23.54 5.35 -38.32
CA ALA A 334 24.77 4.73 -38.79
C ALA A 334 24.94 5.05 -40.29
N GLU A 335 26.13 5.54 -40.64
CA GLU A 335 26.46 5.92 -42.02
C GLU A 335 26.30 4.73 -42.98
N PRO A 336 25.67 4.92 -44.17
CA PRO A 336 25.54 3.85 -45.15
C PRO A 336 26.89 3.59 -45.81
N ALA A 337 27.36 2.35 -45.71
CA ALA A 337 28.51 1.84 -46.46
C ALA A 337 28.29 2.00 -47.97
N ALA A 338 29.36 2.41 -48.65
CA ALA A 338 29.40 2.82 -50.04
C ALA A 338 28.90 1.76 -51.05
N ASN A 339 28.12 2.24 -52.02
CA ASN A 339 27.79 1.56 -53.27
C ASN A 339 29.03 1.24 -54.13
N PRO A 340 29.03 0.13 -54.89
CA PRO A 340 29.70 0.07 -56.18
C PRO A 340 28.68 0.08 -57.33
N SER A 341 28.96 0.92 -58.34
CA SER A 341 28.16 1.14 -59.57
C SER A 341 28.63 0.21 -60.73
N PRO A 342 27.98 0.17 -61.92
CA PRO A 342 27.66 -1.08 -62.63
C PRO A 342 28.22 -1.21 -64.07
N SER A 343 28.07 -2.40 -64.68
CA SER A 343 27.96 -2.75 -66.14
C SER A 343 28.31 -4.24 -66.33
N THR A 344 27.80 -5.10 -67.22
CA THR A 344 26.99 -5.02 -68.46
C THR A 344 26.62 -6.46 -68.92
N SER A 345 25.44 -6.61 -69.59
CA SER A 345 25.03 -7.58 -70.64
C SER A 345 25.08 -9.13 -70.46
N SER A 346 23.92 -9.77 -70.69
CA SER A 346 23.57 -11.21 -70.87
C SER A 346 24.28 -11.91 -72.06
N PRO A 347 24.25 -13.27 -72.29
CA PRO A 347 23.02 -14.09 -72.49
C PRO A 347 23.04 -15.61 -72.05
N VAL A 348 21.81 -16.15 -71.89
CA VAL A 348 21.21 -17.50 -72.10
C VAL A 348 22.05 -18.82 -72.04
N SER A 349 21.53 -19.83 -71.31
CA SER A 349 21.57 -21.26 -71.71
C SER A 349 20.45 -22.08 -71.02
N ASP A 350 19.66 -22.77 -71.82
CA ASP A 350 18.59 -23.72 -71.48
C ASP A 350 19.10 -25.09 -71.01
N GLY A 351 18.23 -25.87 -70.34
CA GLY A 351 18.42 -27.30 -70.09
C GLY A 351 17.33 -27.94 -69.21
N GLU A 352 16.32 -28.55 -69.84
CA GLU A 352 15.29 -29.43 -69.25
C GLU A 352 15.86 -30.80 -68.79
N THR A 353 15.32 -31.40 -67.71
CA THR A 353 14.59 -32.71 -67.70
C THR A 353 14.35 -33.27 -66.27
N ASP A 354 13.07 -33.24 -65.85
CA ASP A 354 12.18 -34.34 -65.38
C ASP A 354 12.58 -35.34 -64.24
N PRO A 355 11.64 -36.13 -63.65
CA PRO A 355 11.31 -36.03 -62.23
C PRO A 355 11.45 -37.37 -61.48
N THR A 356 11.49 -37.38 -60.15
CA THR A 356 10.83 -38.45 -59.36
C THR A 356 10.87 -38.18 -57.85
N ALA A 357 9.67 -38.27 -57.28
CA ALA A 357 9.34 -38.83 -55.96
C ALA A 357 9.52 -37.99 -54.67
N ALA A 358 8.33 -37.66 -54.15
CA ALA A 358 7.89 -37.72 -52.75
C ALA A 358 7.93 -36.41 -51.94
N ALA A 359 6.76 -35.78 -51.86
CA ALA A 359 6.44 -34.61 -51.05
C ALA A 359 6.21 -34.93 -49.56
N PRO A 360 6.54 -34.00 -48.66
CA PRO A 360 5.81 -33.71 -47.41
C PRO A 360 5.03 -32.37 -47.51
N PRO A 361 4.12 -32.04 -46.56
CA PRO A 361 2.94 -31.18 -46.76
C PRO A 361 3.25 -29.66 -46.63
N PRO A 362 2.27 -28.75 -46.86
CA PRO A 362 2.49 -27.50 -47.59
C PRO A 362 3.20 -26.43 -46.76
N THR A 363 4.19 -25.81 -47.38
CA THR A 363 4.76 -24.53 -46.98
C THR A 363 3.75 -23.42 -47.31
N GLU A 364 3.24 -22.74 -46.31
CA GLU A 364 2.52 -21.48 -46.51
C GLU A 364 3.47 -20.48 -47.17
N GLN A 365 3.09 -20.00 -48.35
CA GLN A 365 3.75 -18.91 -49.04
C GLN A 365 3.46 -17.63 -48.25
N VAL A 366 4.46 -17.16 -47.49
CA VAL A 366 4.46 -15.81 -46.94
C VAL A 366 4.90 -14.87 -48.07
N GLY A 367 4.03 -13.93 -48.42
CA GLY A 367 4.30 -12.88 -49.41
C GLY A 367 5.44 -11.95 -48.97
N PRO A 368 5.93 -11.06 -49.85
CA PRO A 368 7.03 -10.16 -49.56
C PRO A 368 6.52 -8.95 -48.77
N ASP A 369 6.09 -9.20 -47.53
CA ASP A 369 5.93 -8.22 -46.47
C ASP A 369 6.53 -8.84 -45.19
N GLU A 370 7.85 -9.12 -45.24
CA GLU A 370 8.62 -9.35 -44.01
C GLU A 370 8.67 -8.03 -43.23
N GLU A 371 7.71 -7.85 -42.33
CA GLU A 371 7.87 -6.95 -41.19
C GLU A 371 9.22 -7.25 -40.53
N PRO A 372 10.00 -6.21 -40.15
CA PRO A 372 11.32 -6.40 -39.57
C PRO A 372 11.21 -7.31 -38.36
N SER A 373 12.09 -8.32 -38.27
CA SER A 373 12.19 -9.25 -37.14
C SER A 373 11.91 -8.56 -35.81
N PRO A 374 11.09 -9.12 -34.90
CA PRO A 374 10.81 -8.46 -33.63
C PRO A 374 12.11 -8.45 -32.83
N LEU A 375 12.86 -7.34 -32.89
CA LEU A 375 13.90 -7.04 -31.93
C LEU A 375 13.27 -7.24 -30.56
N ALA A 376 13.76 -8.24 -29.83
CA ALA A 376 13.20 -8.60 -28.54
C ALA A 376 13.20 -7.34 -27.67
N ARG A 377 12.00 -6.92 -27.26
CA ARG A 377 11.79 -5.63 -26.59
C ARG A 377 12.21 -5.74 -25.13
N ASP A 378 12.81 -4.67 -24.62
CA ASP A 378 13.09 -4.56 -23.19
C ASP A 378 11.81 -4.76 -22.37
N TYR A 379 11.94 -5.38 -21.20
CA TYR A 379 10.80 -5.67 -20.34
C TYR A 379 11.18 -5.52 -18.87
N PHE A 380 10.19 -5.17 -18.05
CA PHE A 380 10.34 -5.00 -16.62
C PHE A 380 9.91 -6.24 -15.88
N PHE A 381 10.70 -6.65 -14.88
CA PHE A 381 10.24 -7.45 -13.76
C PHE A 381 9.88 -6.51 -12.60
N ASN A 382 8.61 -6.52 -12.21
CA ASN A 382 8.12 -5.69 -11.12
C ASN A 382 8.04 -6.51 -9.82
N TYR A 383 8.82 -6.10 -8.83
CA TYR A 383 8.83 -6.70 -7.49
C TYR A 383 8.15 -5.76 -6.49
N TYR A 384 6.83 -5.63 -6.57
CA TYR A 384 6.02 -4.68 -5.77
C TYR A 384 6.29 -4.79 -4.26
N GLU A 385 6.45 -6.02 -3.77
CA GLU A 385 6.69 -6.30 -2.35
C GLU A 385 8.11 -5.99 -1.87
N LEU A 386 9.07 -5.84 -2.79
CA LEU A 386 10.43 -5.41 -2.50
C LEU A 386 10.62 -3.91 -2.81
N GLY A 387 9.64 -3.27 -3.43
CA GLY A 387 9.73 -1.86 -3.82
C GLY A 387 10.72 -1.61 -4.95
N LEU A 388 10.93 -2.58 -5.85
CA LEU A 388 11.89 -2.46 -6.93
C LEU A 388 11.33 -2.95 -8.27
N ASP A 389 11.80 -2.33 -9.35
CA ASP A 389 11.63 -2.82 -10.73
C ASP A 389 13.00 -3.06 -11.35
N VAL A 390 13.12 -4.12 -12.16
CA VAL A 390 14.33 -4.40 -12.93
C VAL A 390 13.99 -4.38 -14.40
N LEU A 391 14.58 -3.46 -15.16
CA LEU A 391 14.51 -3.43 -16.61
C LEU A 391 15.53 -4.41 -17.17
N LEU A 392 15.07 -5.35 -18.00
CA LEU A 392 15.89 -6.33 -18.68
C LEU A 392 15.97 -5.99 -20.16
N ASP A 393 17.17 -6.15 -20.72
CA ASP A 393 17.39 -6.08 -22.16
C ASP A 393 16.61 -7.19 -22.86
N GLY A 394 15.85 -6.84 -23.89
CA GLY A 394 15.02 -7.84 -24.56
C GLY A 394 15.83 -8.91 -25.29
N ALA A 395 17.02 -8.59 -25.80
CA ALA A 395 17.84 -9.53 -26.57
C ALA A 395 18.72 -10.42 -25.69
N SER A 396 19.42 -9.83 -24.72
CA SER A 396 20.37 -10.53 -23.84
C SER A 396 19.76 -10.99 -22.52
N HIS A 397 18.56 -10.51 -22.17
CA HIS A 397 17.90 -10.76 -20.88
C HIS A 397 18.75 -10.33 -19.67
N LEU A 398 19.66 -9.36 -19.87
CA LEU A 398 20.53 -8.80 -18.83
C LEU A 398 19.92 -7.54 -18.21
N CYS A 399 20.16 -7.35 -16.91
CA CYS A 399 19.72 -6.19 -16.15
C CYS A 399 20.29 -4.90 -16.76
N LYS A 400 19.43 -4.02 -17.28
CA LYS A 400 19.77 -2.69 -17.80
C LYS A 400 19.61 -1.60 -16.74
N LYS A 401 18.55 -1.66 -15.94
CA LYS A 401 18.22 -0.64 -14.93
C LYS A 401 17.56 -1.25 -13.72
N VAL A 402 17.78 -0.63 -12.56
CA VAL A 402 17.06 -0.95 -11.31
C VAL A 402 16.37 0.31 -10.82
N VAL A 403 15.04 0.25 -10.65
CA VAL A 403 14.22 1.33 -10.10
C VAL A 403 13.88 0.99 -8.66
N LEU A 404 14.10 1.92 -7.74
CA LEU A 404 13.86 1.78 -6.31
C LEU A 404 12.76 2.76 -5.89
N HIS A 405 11.72 2.27 -5.22
CA HIS A 405 10.51 3.04 -4.90
C HIS A 405 10.46 3.41 -3.41
N ALA A 406 10.25 4.69 -3.09
CA ALA A 406 10.13 5.18 -1.71
C ALA A 406 8.69 5.08 -1.16
N ASN A 407 7.70 4.85 -2.03
CA ASN A 407 6.27 4.76 -1.70
C ASN A 407 5.77 5.95 -0.85
N VAL A 408 6.06 7.18 -1.29
CA VAL A 408 5.68 8.41 -0.58
C VAL A 408 4.21 8.77 -0.88
N PRO A 409 3.39 9.13 0.13
CA PRO A 409 2.04 9.65 -0.07
C PRO A 409 1.99 10.84 -1.03
N GLY A 410 1.00 10.86 -1.91
CA GLY A 410 0.89 11.88 -2.96
C GLY A 410 1.72 11.57 -4.20
N HIS A 411 2.41 10.43 -4.25
CA HIS A 411 2.95 9.92 -5.50
C HIS A 411 1.89 9.06 -6.23
N TYR A 412 1.90 9.04 -7.56
CA TYR A 412 0.96 8.26 -8.35
C TYR A 412 0.97 6.76 -8.02
N ASP A 413 2.16 6.19 -7.80
CA ASP A 413 2.31 4.76 -7.44
C ASP A 413 2.19 4.49 -5.92
N PHE A 414 1.72 5.45 -5.13
CA PHE A 414 1.55 5.24 -3.69
C PHE A 414 0.61 4.06 -3.40
N GLY A 415 1.04 3.16 -2.52
CA GLY A 415 0.32 1.93 -2.16
C GLY A 415 0.49 0.79 -3.15
N ARG A 416 1.06 1.03 -4.34
CA ARG A 416 1.37 -0.02 -5.32
C ARG A 416 2.64 -0.78 -4.96
N TYR A 417 3.67 -0.06 -4.52
CA TYR A 417 4.94 -0.62 -4.08
C TYR A 417 5.07 -0.58 -2.56
N ARG A 418 5.81 -1.52 -1.97
CA ARG A 418 6.38 -1.29 -0.63
C ARG A 418 7.53 -0.30 -0.74
N LYS A 419 7.82 0.41 0.35
CA LYS A 419 9.02 1.25 0.43
C LYS A 419 10.27 0.38 0.40
N CYS A 420 11.14 0.62 -0.59
CA CYS A 420 12.46 0.04 -0.66
C CYS A 420 13.39 0.77 0.31
N PRO A 421 13.99 0.09 1.31
CA PRO A 421 14.91 0.70 2.27
C PRO A 421 16.30 0.85 1.65
N TYR A 422 16.39 1.65 0.58
CA TYR A 422 17.63 1.84 -0.12
C TYR A 422 18.58 2.79 0.61
N ARG A 423 19.86 2.55 0.39
CA ARG A 423 20.99 3.42 0.69
C ARG A 423 21.76 3.65 -0.58
N LEU A 424 21.73 4.88 -1.08
CA LEU A 424 22.48 5.27 -2.25
C LEU A 424 23.93 5.54 -1.83
N LEU A 425 24.83 4.68 -2.29
CA LEU A 425 26.26 4.74 -2.05
C LEU A 425 26.91 5.54 -3.16
N ASN A 426 27.39 6.71 -2.80
CA ASN A 426 28.14 7.56 -3.71
C ASN A 426 29.64 7.32 -3.53
N ARG A 427 30.32 6.93 -4.60
CA ARG A 427 31.78 6.78 -4.59
C ARG A 427 32.43 8.10 -5.00
N GLU A 428 33.59 8.42 -4.43
CA GLU A 428 34.33 9.66 -4.71
C GLU A 428 34.54 9.88 -6.22
N ASP A 429 34.66 8.80 -6.98
CA ASP A 429 34.85 8.83 -8.44
C ASP A 429 33.66 9.40 -9.24
N VAL A 430 32.43 9.35 -8.70
CA VAL A 430 31.19 9.66 -9.44
C VAL A 430 30.85 11.15 -9.37
N CYS A 431 31.07 11.77 -8.20
CA CYS A 431 30.77 13.18 -8.01
C CYS A 431 31.82 13.94 -7.19
N GLY A 432 32.94 13.35 -6.76
CA GLY A 432 33.94 14.03 -5.94
C GLY A 432 33.59 14.22 -4.45
N THR A 433 32.50 13.62 -3.96
CA THR A 433 32.11 13.58 -2.54
C THR A 433 31.53 12.22 -2.17
N ALA A 434 32.21 11.45 -1.32
CA ALA A 434 31.67 10.18 -0.81
C ALA A 434 30.52 10.44 0.17
N GLY A 435 29.48 9.62 0.08
CA GLY A 435 28.31 9.76 0.96
C GLY A 435 27.39 8.55 0.89
N VAL A 436 26.59 8.39 1.94
CA VAL A 436 25.51 7.40 2.02
C VAL A 436 24.22 8.15 2.27
N PHE A 437 23.27 8.03 1.34
CA PHE A 437 21.99 8.71 1.41
C PHE A 437 20.86 7.68 1.52
N ASP A 438 20.08 7.78 2.59
CA ASP A 438 18.98 6.85 2.85
C ASP A 438 17.72 7.30 2.08
N VAL A 439 16.76 6.40 1.92
CA VAL A 439 15.48 6.62 1.20
C VAL A 439 14.70 7.87 1.63
N ASP A 440 14.87 8.31 2.88
CA ASP A 440 14.18 9.48 3.44
C ASP A 440 14.94 10.81 3.24
N THR A 441 16.10 10.77 2.58
CA THR A 441 16.87 11.98 2.25
C THR A 441 16.10 12.84 1.25
N LYS A 442 15.87 14.10 1.60
CA LYS A 442 15.22 15.07 0.71
C LYS A 442 16.10 15.43 -0.48
N TRP A 443 15.49 15.85 -1.59
CA TRP A 443 16.20 16.20 -2.81
C TRP A 443 17.14 17.40 -2.63
N THR A 444 16.78 18.40 -1.84
CA THR A 444 17.68 19.52 -1.49
C THR A 444 19.09 19.08 -1.04
N ALA A 445 19.19 18.04 -0.22
CA ALA A 445 20.48 17.49 0.23
C ALA A 445 21.19 16.66 -0.86
N LEU A 446 20.44 15.98 -1.72
CA LEU A 446 21.00 15.18 -2.82
C LEU A 446 21.46 16.05 -4.00
N HIS A 447 20.78 17.17 -4.25
CA HIS A 447 21.03 18.07 -5.36
C HIS A 447 22.46 18.60 -5.37
N GLU A 448 22.99 18.98 -4.20
CA GLU A 448 24.37 19.49 -4.04
C GLU A 448 25.42 18.46 -4.48
N VAL A 449 25.06 17.18 -4.46
CA VAL A 449 25.96 16.06 -4.68
C VAL A 449 25.80 15.50 -6.09
N PHE A 450 24.56 15.28 -6.54
CA PHE A 450 24.24 14.58 -7.77
C PHE A 450 23.83 15.50 -8.94
N ASN A 451 23.59 16.80 -8.72
CA ASN A 451 23.24 17.76 -9.77
C ASN A 451 24.18 18.97 -9.79
N ARG A 452 25.50 18.74 -9.74
CA ARG A 452 26.53 19.80 -9.68
C ARG A 452 26.49 20.77 -10.86
N ASP A 453 26.15 20.27 -12.04
CA ASP A 453 26.06 21.09 -13.26
C ASP A 453 24.76 21.91 -13.32
N ALA A 454 23.90 21.81 -12.29
CA ALA A 454 22.62 22.49 -12.18
C ALA A 454 21.73 22.28 -13.43
N ALA A 455 21.76 21.08 -14.00
CA ALA A 455 20.96 20.76 -15.17
C ALA A 455 19.47 20.93 -14.85
N PRO A 456 18.68 21.51 -15.77
CA PRO A 456 17.25 21.67 -15.54
C PRO A 456 16.56 20.30 -15.51
N PRO A 457 15.57 20.11 -14.62
CA PRO A 457 14.84 18.85 -14.56
C PRO A 457 13.93 18.65 -15.77
N VAL A 458 13.64 17.40 -16.07
CA VAL A 458 12.55 17.02 -16.98
C VAL A 458 11.24 16.95 -16.18
N VAL A 459 10.25 17.75 -16.58
CA VAL A 459 8.91 17.70 -15.98
C VAL A 459 8.16 16.49 -16.52
N PHE A 460 7.70 15.62 -15.62
CA PHE A 460 6.96 14.43 -15.99
C PHE A 460 5.50 14.53 -15.54
N ASN A 461 4.59 14.39 -16.51
CA ASN A 461 3.14 14.41 -16.31
C ASN A 461 2.56 13.03 -16.62
N ARG A 462 2.09 12.34 -15.58
CA ARG A 462 1.43 11.02 -15.70
C ARG A 462 -0.03 11.20 -16.11
N GLY A 463 -0.26 11.47 -17.39
CA GLY A 463 -1.60 11.59 -17.95
C GLY A 463 -2.35 12.86 -17.50
N PRO A 464 -3.62 13.01 -17.93
CA PRO A 464 -4.47 14.12 -17.52
C PRO A 464 -4.75 14.08 -16.00
N SER A 465 -5.06 15.24 -15.42
CA SER A 465 -5.27 15.42 -13.97
C SER A 465 -6.36 14.52 -13.38
N GLU A 466 -7.31 14.06 -14.20
CA GLU A 466 -8.36 13.11 -13.78
C GLU A 466 -7.80 11.72 -13.43
N GLN A 467 -6.68 11.32 -14.03
CA GLN A 467 -5.98 10.06 -13.74
C GLN A 467 -4.91 10.23 -12.66
N ASN A 468 -4.26 11.39 -12.61
CA ASN A 468 -3.25 11.72 -11.60
C ASN A 468 -3.62 13.00 -10.84
N PRO A 469 -4.26 12.88 -9.66
CA PRO A 469 -4.69 14.03 -8.87
C PRO A 469 -3.52 14.76 -8.18
N PHE A 470 -2.31 14.20 -8.18
CA PHE A 470 -1.17 14.71 -7.42
C PHE A 470 -0.26 15.66 -8.24
N GLY A 471 -0.48 15.74 -9.55
CA GLY A 471 0.27 16.59 -10.45
C GLY A 471 1.63 16.01 -10.88
N SER A 472 2.47 16.88 -11.43
CA SER A 472 3.74 16.54 -12.05
C SER A 472 4.85 16.21 -11.04
N THR A 473 5.77 15.34 -11.45
CA THR A 473 7.06 15.11 -10.79
C THR A 473 8.21 15.68 -11.63
N LEU A 474 9.39 15.83 -11.03
CA LEU A 474 10.60 16.34 -11.67
C LEU A 474 11.65 15.25 -11.74
N PHE A 475 12.21 15.01 -12.92
CA PHE A 475 13.29 14.06 -13.12
C PHE A 475 14.63 14.77 -13.23
N TYR A 476 15.57 14.38 -12.37
CA TYR A 476 16.95 14.84 -12.39
C TYR A 476 17.85 13.65 -12.68
N GLY A 477 18.73 13.76 -13.68
CA GLY A 477 19.64 12.69 -14.09
C GLY A 477 21.09 13.14 -14.02
N GLY A 478 21.96 12.23 -13.60
CA GLY A 478 23.41 12.46 -13.55
C GLY A 478 24.16 11.21 -13.13
N ALA A 479 25.33 10.98 -13.74
CA ALA A 479 26.33 10.00 -13.28
C ALA A 479 25.79 8.59 -12.94
N GLY A 480 24.99 8.00 -13.85
CA GLY A 480 24.45 6.62 -13.71
C GLY A 480 23.27 6.50 -12.74
N VAL A 481 22.63 7.61 -12.38
CA VAL A 481 21.42 7.65 -11.56
C VAL A 481 20.43 8.71 -12.03
N ILE A 482 19.13 8.42 -11.87
CA ILE A 482 18.02 9.34 -12.10
C ILE A 482 17.16 9.37 -10.83
N PHE A 483 16.74 10.57 -10.43
CA PHE A 483 15.84 10.81 -9.30
C PHE A 483 14.52 11.37 -9.81
N GLU A 484 13.41 10.76 -9.40
CA GLU A 484 12.08 11.34 -9.53
C GLU A 484 11.72 12.06 -8.22
N VAL A 485 11.53 13.37 -8.31
CA VAL A 485 11.35 14.26 -7.16
C VAL A 485 9.94 14.83 -7.19
N MET A 486 9.29 14.82 -6.03
CA MET A 486 7.95 15.35 -5.82
C MET A 486 8.00 16.84 -5.43
N ARG A 487 6.83 17.49 -5.43
CA ARG A 487 6.72 18.93 -5.08
C ARG A 487 7.12 19.26 -3.64
N ASN A 488 7.03 18.29 -2.74
CA ASN A 488 7.38 18.40 -1.32
C ASN A 488 8.84 18.00 -1.03
N ASP A 489 9.71 18.01 -2.04
CA ASP A 489 11.15 17.71 -1.93
C ASP A 489 11.48 16.24 -1.57
N CYS A 490 10.47 15.37 -1.49
CA CYS A 490 10.67 13.93 -1.34
C CYS A 490 11.09 13.30 -2.68
N VAL A 491 12.01 12.34 -2.61
CA VAL A 491 12.37 11.48 -3.75
C VAL A 491 11.38 10.31 -3.81
N ALA A 492 10.60 10.22 -4.88
CA ALA A 492 9.65 9.13 -5.08
C ALA A 492 10.34 7.86 -5.59
N THR A 493 11.24 8.02 -6.57
CA THR A 493 11.98 6.89 -7.15
C THR A 493 13.45 7.25 -7.42
N VAL A 494 14.32 6.23 -7.33
CA VAL A 494 15.72 6.29 -7.73
C VAL A 494 15.97 5.20 -8.76
N THR A 495 16.38 5.58 -9.97
CA THR A 495 16.73 4.65 -11.06
C THR A 495 18.22 4.62 -11.25
N ILE A 496 18.83 3.44 -11.16
CA ILE A 496 20.26 3.20 -11.38
C ILE A 496 20.43 2.47 -12.71
N PHE A 497 21.38 2.94 -13.53
CA PHE A 497 21.62 2.46 -14.88
C PHE A 497 23.07 2.66 -15.32
#